data_AF-A0A946BWJ0-F1
#
_entry.id   AF-A0A946BWJ0-F1
#
_cell.length_a   1.000
_cell.length_b   1.000
_cell.length_c   1.000
_cell.angle_alpha   90.00
_cell.angle_beta   90.00
_cell.angle_gamma   90.00
#
_symmetry.space_group_name_H-M   'P 1'
#
loop_
_entity.id
_entity.type
_entity.pdbx_description
1 polymer ?
#
loop_
_entity_poly.entity_id
_entity_poly.type
_entity_poly.pdbx_seq_one_letter_code
_entity_poly.pdbx_strand_id
1 'polypeptide(L)'
;MTNNLSTRTQSLLATLALFVLTLISYANTLLSPFNFDDQALLQHIILNNANGFDQIWPLRYRHLLYFSFSFNHSLSGLEPYSYHLTNLLLHFLTSVVIFLITFKTCVKTNALENKSALGFAVITTFLFALNPVHTEAITYISGRASSMGGFFFMLA
;
A
#
# COMPACT_ATOMS: atom_id res chain seq x y z
N MET A 1 -31.21 18.67 -13.75
CA MET A 1 -30.02 18.59 -14.63
C MET A 1 -29.05 17.59 -14.00
N THR A 2 -29.09 16.33 -14.43
CA THR A 2 -28.17 15.31 -13.91
C THR A 2 -26.84 15.45 -14.67
N ASN A 3 -25.88 16.18 -14.09
CA ASN A 3 -24.50 16.17 -14.56
C ASN A 3 -23.93 14.76 -14.36
N ASN A 4 -24.18 13.88 -15.32
CA ASN A 4 -23.55 12.57 -15.37
C ASN A 4 -22.07 12.78 -15.73
N LEU A 5 -21.23 12.91 -14.71
CA LEU A 5 -19.77 12.87 -14.86
C LEU A 5 -19.38 11.62 -15.66
N SER A 6 -18.34 11.75 -16.48
CA SER A 6 -17.80 10.59 -17.22
C SER A 6 -17.29 9.52 -16.24
N THR A 7 -17.34 8.25 -16.65
CA THR A 7 -16.80 7.13 -15.84
C THR A 7 -15.35 7.39 -15.43
N ARG A 8 -14.54 7.99 -16.32
CA ARG A 8 -13.14 8.36 -16.02
C ARG A 8 -13.06 9.35 -14.86
N THR A 9 -13.87 10.40 -14.90
CA THR A 9 -13.92 11.41 -13.83
C THR A 9 -14.38 10.79 -12.52
N GLN A 10 -15.38 9.90 -12.56
CA GLN A 10 -15.85 9.20 -11.37
C GLN A 10 -14.79 8.26 -10.79
N SER A 11 -14.05 7.53 -11.63
CA SER A 11 -12.92 6.69 -11.18
C SER A 11 -11.82 7.53 -10.53
N LEU A 12 -11.46 8.68 -11.10
CA LEU A 12 -10.47 9.58 -10.50
C LEU A 12 -10.92 10.12 -9.14
N LEU A 13 -12.18 10.54 -9.03
CA LEU A 13 -12.76 10.99 -7.76
C LEU A 13 -12.78 9.85 -6.73
N ALA A 14 -13.11 8.63 -7.15
CA ALA A 14 -13.09 7.46 -6.27
C ALA A 14 -11.68 7.13 -5.77
N THR A 15 -10.67 7.19 -6.65
CA THR A 15 -9.26 6.99 -6.26
C THR A 15 -8.76 8.08 -5.32
N LEU A 16 -9.16 9.34 -5.54
CA LEU A 16 -8.82 10.44 -4.63
C LEU A 16 -9.50 10.26 -3.26
N ALA A 17 -10.78 9.90 -3.24
CA ALA A 17 -11.51 9.63 -2.00
C ALA A 17 -10.88 8.46 -1.24
N LEU A 18 -10.49 7.39 -1.95
CA LEU A 18 -9.76 6.25 -1.38
C LEU A 18 -8.47 6.72 -0.72
N PHE A 19 -7.66 7.53 -1.40
CA PHE A 19 -6.41 8.06 -0.85
C PHE A 19 -6.64 8.85 0.45
N VAL A 20 -7.60 9.79 0.43
CA VAL A 20 -7.92 10.63 1.58
C VAL A 20 -8.41 9.79 2.76
N LEU A 21 -9.32 8.85 2.53
CA LEU A 21 -9.88 8.02 3.59
C LEU A 21 -8.83 7.07 4.18
N THR A 22 -8.03 6.41 3.34
CA THR A 22 -6.91 5.59 3.81
C THR A 22 -5.92 6.43 4.63
N LEU A 23 -5.59 7.65 4.19
CA LEU A 23 -4.71 8.53 4.95
C LEU A 23 -5.30 8.90 6.31
N ILE A 24 -6.57 9.29 6.37
CA ILE A 24 -7.25 9.66 7.63
C ILE A 24 -7.33 8.45 8.58
N SER A 25 -7.74 7.28 8.09
CA SER A 25 -7.92 6.08 8.90
C SER A 25 -6.63 5.58 9.53
N TYR A 26 -5.49 5.78 8.86
CA TYR A 26 -4.18 5.31 9.35
C TYR A 26 -3.22 6.46 9.72
N ALA A 27 -3.69 7.71 9.80
CA ALA A 27 -2.85 8.88 10.08
C ALA A 27 -2.03 8.73 11.37
N ASN A 28 -2.64 8.14 12.41
CA ASN A 28 -2.00 7.90 13.70
C ASN A 28 -0.77 6.97 13.62
N THR A 29 -0.71 6.12 12.58
CA THR A 29 0.43 5.22 12.36
C THR A 29 1.69 5.99 11.98
N LEU A 30 1.57 7.15 11.32
CA LEU A 30 2.73 7.87 10.77
C LEU A 30 3.72 8.34 11.84
N LEU A 31 3.27 8.51 13.08
CA LEU A 31 4.08 8.96 14.21
C LEU A 31 4.25 7.87 15.28
N SER A 32 3.84 6.64 14.99
CA SER A 32 4.00 5.52 15.91
C SER A 32 5.48 5.12 16.03
N PRO A 33 5.94 4.68 17.22
CA PRO A 33 7.30 4.17 17.37
C PRO A 33 7.43 2.77 16.76
N PHE A 34 8.67 2.36 16.46
CA PHE A 34 8.97 0.98 16.07
C PHE A 34 8.68 0.01 17.22
N ASN A 35 7.93 -1.05 16.93
CA ASN A 35 7.50 -2.02 17.94
C ASN A 35 7.95 -3.45 17.59
N PHE A 36 8.31 -4.20 18.63
CA PHE A 36 8.64 -5.64 18.57
C PHE A 36 9.61 -5.99 17.41
N ASP A 37 9.12 -6.72 16.42
CA ASP A 37 9.88 -7.24 15.27
C ASP A 37 10.53 -6.13 14.43
N ASP A 38 9.98 -4.92 14.46
CA ASP A 38 10.54 -3.76 13.76
C ASP A 38 11.96 -3.44 14.25
N GLN A 39 12.21 -3.56 15.56
CA GLN A 39 13.50 -3.25 16.17
C GLN A 39 14.55 -4.28 15.76
N ALA A 40 14.21 -5.57 15.82
CA ALA A 40 15.11 -6.65 15.40
C ALA A 40 15.44 -6.55 13.90
N LEU A 41 14.44 -6.24 13.09
CA LEU A 41 14.59 -6.02 11.65
C LEU A 41 15.52 -4.84 11.35
N LEU A 42 15.30 -3.69 11.98
CA LEU A 42 16.13 -2.50 11.79
C LEU A 42 17.56 -2.71 12.27
N GLN A 43 17.76 -3.38 13.41
CA GLN A 43 19.09 -3.74 13.88
C GLN A 43 19.83 -4.62 12.86
N HIS A 44 19.15 -5.61 12.28
CA HIS A 44 19.71 -6.42 11.20
C HIS A 44 20.10 -5.57 9.98
N ILE A 45 19.28 -4.59 9.58
CA ILE A 45 19.58 -3.69 8.46
C ILE A 45 20.81 -2.83 8.76
N ILE A 46 20.86 -2.22 9.95
CA ILE A 46 21.97 -1.36 10.37
C ILE A 46 23.29 -2.13 10.40
N LEU A 47 23.29 -3.33 10.99
CA LEU A 47 24.48 -4.17 11.12
C LEU A 47 25.00 -4.69 9.77
N ASN A 48 24.10 -4.94 8.81
CA ASN A 48 24.49 -5.56 7.55
C ASN A 48 24.92 -4.57 6.46
N ASN A 49 24.27 -3.40 6.36
CA ASN A 49 24.70 -2.22 5.60
C ASN A 49 23.53 -1.21 5.53
N ALA A 50 23.45 -0.28 6.49
CA ALA A 50 22.34 0.67 6.59
C ALA A 50 22.17 1.56 5.34
N ASN A 51 23.26 1.83 4.61
CA ASN A 51 23.29 2.68 3.42
C ASN A 51 23.44 1.86 2.12
N GLY A 52 23.30 0.53 2.19
CA GLY A 52 23.49 -0.38 1.06
C GLY A 52 22.39 -0.34 0.00
N PHE A 53 21.62 0.75 -0.10
CA PHE A 53 20.61 0.91 -1.15
C PHE A 53 21.25 1.08 -2.53
N ASP A 54 22.55 1.29 -2.62
CA ASP A 54 23.33 1.31 -3.86
C ASP A 54 23.75 -0.11 -4.32
N GLN A 55 23.63 -1.12 -3.46
CA GLN A 55 24.10 -2.49 -3.71
C GLN A 55 22.95 -3.45 -4.03
N ILE A 56 22.50 -3.43 -5.28
CA ILE A 56 21.42 -4.32 -5.78
C ILE A 56 21.91 -5.75 -6.10
N TRP A 57 23.22 -5.92 -6.36
CA TRP A 57 23.79 -7.20 -6.78
C TRP A 57 24.81 -7.73 -5.77
N PRO A 58 24.82 -9.04 -5.46
CA PRO A 58 23.90 -10.08 -5.95
C PRO A 58 22.53 -10.07 -5.23
N LEU A 59 21.48 -10.47 -5.94
CA LEU A 59 20.14 -10.65 -5.37
C LEU A 59 20.16 -11.74 -4.28
N ARG A 60 19.48 -11.47 -3.16
CA ARG A 60 19.37 -12.37 -2.00
C ARG A 60 17.91 -12.60 -1.61
N TYR A 61 17.68 -13.50 -0.65
CA TYR A 61 16.35 -13.69 -0.07
C TYR A 61 15.79 -12.35 0.45
N ARG A 62 14.54 -12.02 0.08
CA ARG A 62 13.87 -10.75 0.44
C ARG A 62 14.67 -9.49 0.08
N HIS A 63 15.47 -9.52 -0.98
CA HIS A 63 16.34 -8.40 -1.35
C HIS A 63 15.60 -7.07 -1.51
N LEU A 64 14.45 -7.07 -2.21
CA LEU A 64 13.64 -5.87 -2.41
C LEU A 64 13.10 -5.29 -1.09
N LEU A 65 12.81 -6.15 -0.11
CA LEU A 65 12.38 -5.74 1.22
C LEU A 65 13.51 -5.01 1.94
N TYR A 66 14.70 -5.62 2.04
CA TYR A 66 15.84 -4.99 2.70
C TYR A 66 16.27 -3.70 1.99
N PHE A 67 16.29 -3.71 0.66
CA PHE A 67 16.52 -2.52 -0.14
C PHE A 67 15.55 -1.38 0.22
N SER A 68 14.25 -1.67 0.34
CA SER A 68 13.25 -0.66 0.69
C SER A 68 13.51 -0.04 2.07
N PHE A 69 14.04 -0.81 3.01
CA PHE A 69 14.38 -0.30 4.35
C PHE A 69 15.69 0.48 4.36
N SER A 70 16.73 0.01 3.66
CA SER A 70 17.98 0.77 3.48
C SER A 70 17.70 2.12 2.80
N PHE A 71 16.76 2.16 1.85
CA PHE A 71 16.31 3.40 1.25
C PHE A 71 15.63 4.33 2.28
N ASN A 72 14.69 3.84 3.09
CA ASN A 72 14.08 4.66 4.16
C ASN A 72 15.13 5.16 5.17
N HIS A 73 16.06 4.30 5.56
CA HIS A 73 17.15 4.65 6.45
C HIS A 73 18.03 5.76 5.86
N SER A 74 18.34 5.70 4.56
CA SER A 74 19.11 6.76 3.89
C SER A 74 18.38 8.11 3.86
N LEU A 75 17.05 8.11 3.89
CA LEU A 75 16.23 9.32 3.86
C LEU A 75 16.04 9.96 5.24
N SER A 76 15.78 9.15 6.27
CA SER A 76 15.38 9.66 7.59
C SER A 76 16.04 8.95 8.78
N GLY A 77 17.06 8.13 8.57
CA GLY A 77 17.71 7.35 9.62
C GLY A 77 16.71 6.44 10.32
N LEU A 78 16.60 6.56 11.65
CA LEU A 78 15.65 5.81 12.47
C LEU A 78 14.40 6.61 12.84
N GLU A 79 14.11 7.69 12.13
CA GLU A 79 12.82 8.38 12.28
C GLU A 79 11.71 7.55 11.60
N PRO A 80 10.64 7.18 12.34
CA PRO A 80 9.66 6.18 11.90
C PRO A 80 8.77 6.64 10.74
N TYR A 81 8.61 7.95 10.57
CA TYR A 81 7.69 8.54 9.61
C TYR A 81 7.84 8.00 8.18
N SER A 82 9.06 7.96 7.63
CA SER A 82 9.27 7.54 6.24
C SER A 82 8.95 6.05 6.03
N TYR A 83 9.16 5.23 7.06
CA TYR A 83 8.90 3.81 7.04
C TYR A 83 7.40 3.51 7.02
N HIS A 84 6.63 4.15 7.90
CA HIS A 84 5.18 4.02 7.94
C HIS A 84 4.51 4.61 6.70
N LEU A 85 5.01 5.75 6.20
CA LEU A 85 4.53 6.33 4.96
C LEU A 85 4.68 5.35 3.78
N THR A 86 5.82 4.64 3.71
CA THR A 86 6.05 3.64 2.67
C THR A 86 5.05 2.48 2.75
N ASN A 87 4.75 1.97 3.95
CA ASN A 87 3.76 0.91 4.13
C ASN A 87 2.34 1.39 3.77
N LEU A 88 1.99 2.62 4.18
CA LEU A 88 0.70 3.22 3.85
C LEU A 88 0.52 3.42 2.34
N LEU A 89 1.57 3.88 1.65
CA LEU A 89 1.58 3.99 0.19
C LEU A 89 1.43 2.63 -0.48
N LEU A 90 2.10 1.58 -0.01
CA LEU A 90 1.93 0.22 -0.53
C LEU A 90 0.49 -0.28 -0.34
N HIS A 91 -0.14 -0.02 0.81
CA HIS A 91 -1.54 -0.38 1.05
C HIS A 91 -2.50 0.38 0.11
N PHE A 92 -2.28 1.68 -0.07
CA PHE A 92 -3.04 2.48 -1.02
C PHE A 92 -2.90 1.96 -2.45
N LEU A 93 -1.67 1.69 -2.92
CA LEU A 93 -1.42 1.15 -4.25
C LEU A 93 -2.07 -0.23 -4.44
N THR A 94 -2.00 -1.10 -3.43
CA THR A 94 -2.69 -2.39 -3.43
C THR A 94 -4.20 -2.23 -3.56
N SER A 95 -4.78 -1.27 -2.84
CA SER A 95 -6.21 -0.95 -2.92
C SER A 95 -6.59 -0.42 -4.31
N VAL A 96 -5.73 0.41 -4.95
CA VAL A 96 -5.95 0.84 -6.33
C VAL A 96 -5.92 -0.34 -7.31
N VAL A 97 -5.00 -1.29 -7.13
CA VAL A 97 -4.95 -2.51 -7.96
C VAL A 97 -6.23 -3.32 -7.81
N ILE A 98 -6.73 -3.51 -6.58
CA ILE A 98 -8.00 -4.20 -6.31
C ILE A 98 -9.17 -3.48 -7.02
N PHE A 99 -9.26 -2.15 -6.92
CA PHE A 99 -10.27 -1.36 -7.63
C PHE A 99 -10.25 -1.63 -9.13
N LEU A 100 -9.05 -1.61 -9.75
CA LEU A 100 -8.88 -1.82 -11.18
C LEU A 100 -9.25 -3.26 -11.58
N ILE A 101 -8.86 -4.26 -10.80
CA ILE A 101 -9.19 -5.67 -11.05
C ILE A 101 -10.70 -5.88 -10.96
N THR A 102 -11.35 -5.41 -9.89
CA THR A 102 -12.79 -5.56 -9.71
C THR A 102 -13.56 -4.89 -10.83
N PHE A 103 -13.23 -3.63 -11.16
CA PHE A 103 -13.89 -2.90 -12.23
C PHE A 103 -13.71 -3.59 -13.59
N LYS A 104 -12.47 -3.94 -13.97
CA LYS A 104 -12.18 -4.60 -15.25
C LYS A 104 -12.86 -5.97 -15.34
N THR A 105 -12.90 -6.72 -14.24
CA THR A 105 -13.54 -8.04 -14.21
C THR A 105 -15.04 -7.92 -14.44
N CYS A 106 -15.74 -7.04 -13.71
CA CYS A 106 -17.18 -6.84 -13.87
C CYS A 106 -17.57 -6.38 -15.29
N VAL A 107 -16.78 -5.48 -15.88
CA VAL A 107 -17.01 -5.01 -17.24
C VAL A 107 -16.72 -6.11 -18.27
N LYS A 108 -15.62 -6.85 -18.14
CA LYS A 108 -15.21 -7.88 -19.11
C LYS A 108 -16.16 -9.08 -19.13
N THR A 109 -16.74 -9.45 -17.99
CA THR A 109 -17.68 -10.57 -17.91
C THR A 109 -19.12 -10.19 -18.27
N ASN A 110 -19.38 -8.92 -18.59
CA ASN A 110 -20.73 -8.36 -18.72
C ASN A 110 -21.63 -8.68 -17.51
N ALA A 111 -21.03 -8.90 -16.33
CA ALA A 111 -21.79 -9.22 -15.13
C ALA A 111 -22.63 -8.03 -14.64
N LEU A 112 -22.18 -6.80 -14.94
CA LEU A 112 -22.82 -5.56 -14.52
C LEU A 112 -22.67 -4.49 -15.62
N GLU A 113 -23.66 -3.60 -15.73
CA GLU A 113 -23.52 -2.37 -16.51
C GLU A 113 -22.37 -1.49 -15.96
N ASN A 114 -21.73 -0.69 -16.82
CA ASN A 114 -20.54 0.10 -16.44
C ASN A 114 -20.69 0.94 -15.15
N LYS A 115 -21.85 1.55 -14.91
CA LYS A 115 -22.10 2.33 -13.69
C LYS A 115 -22.19 1.43 -12.45
N SER A 116 -22.87 0.30 -12.56
CA SER A 116 -23.00 -0.69 -11.48
C SER A 116 -21.67 -1.38 -11.19
N ALA A 117 -20.88 -1.68 -12.23
CA ALA A 117 -19.52 -2.20 -12.10
C ALA A 117 -18.60 -1.23 -11.35
N LEU A 118 -18.70 0.07 -11.65
CA LEU A 118 -17.93 1.10 -10.93
C LEU A 118 -18.33 1.17 -9.45
N GLY A 119 -19.63 1.24 -9.16
CA GLY A 119 -20.13 1.26 -7.78
C GLY A 119 -19.68 0.04 -6.98
N PHE A 120 -19.74 -1.15 -7.59
CA PHE A 120 -19.27 -2.39 -6.98
C PHE A 120 -17.77 -2.35 -6.69
N ALA A 121 -16.94 -1.93 -7.65
CA ALA A 121 -15.50 -1.80 -7.45
C ALA A 121 -15.13 -0.79 -6.35
N VAL A 122 -15.84 0.33 -6.26
CA VAL A 122 -15.67 1.31 -5.17
C VAL A 122 -15.96 0.66 -3.81
N ILE A 123 -17.11 0.01 -3.67
CA ILE A 123 -17.51 -0.62 -2.40
C ILE A 123 -16.50 -1.70 -2.00
N THR A 124 -16.15 -2.61 -2.91
CA THR A 124 -15.16 -3.67 -2.65
C THR A 124 -13.82 -3.10 -2.19
N THR A 125 -13.35 -2.05 -2.86
CA THR A 125 -12.05 -1.45 -2.53
C THR A 125 -12.07 -0.71 -1.19
N PHE A 126 -13.16 -0.01 -0.88
CA PHE A 126 -13.27 0.70 0.39
C PHE A 126 -13.40 -0.27 1.56
N LEU A 127 -14.16 -1.36 1.38
CA LEU A 127 -14.24 -2.44 2.37
C LEU A 127 -12.89 -3.07 2.63
N PHE A 128 -12.06 -3.28 1.59
CA PHE A 128 -10.69 -3.75 1.74
C PHE A 128 -9.83 -2.71 2.45
N ALA A 129 -9.75 -1.49 1.90
CA ALA A 129 -8.79 -0.48 2.33
C ALA A 129 -9.01 -0.01 3.78
N LEU A 130 -10.26 -0.05 4.26
CA LEU A 130 -10.64 0.40 5.61
C LEU A 130 -10.77 -0.75 6.61
N ASN A 131 -10.47 -1.98 6.22
CA ASN A 131 -10.60 -3.13 7.10
C ASN A 131 -9.52 -3.08 8.21
N PRO A 132 -9.89 -3.14 9.50
CA PRO A 132 -8.94 -3.13 10.60
C PRO A 132 -7.95 -4.31 10.58
N VAL A 133 -8.25 -5.40 9.84
CA VAL A 133 -7.32 -6.53 9.64
C VAL A 133 -5.99 -6.10 9.03
N HIS A 134 -5.96 -5.00 8.26
CA HIS A 134 -4.74 -4.49 7.64
C HIS A 134 -3.90 -3.60 8.56
N THR A 135 -4.39 -3.27 9.76
CA THR A 135 -3.67 -2.40 10.70
C THR A 135 -2.27 -2.93 11.00
N GLU A 136 -2.12 -4.25 11.20
CA GLU A 136 -0.81 -4.84 11.46
C GLU A 136 0.16 -4.64 10.28
N ALA A 137 -0.29 -4.89 9.05
CA ALA A 137 0.52 -4.76 7.85
C ALA A 137 0.94 -3.32 7.52
N ILE A 138 0.20 -2.33 8.05
CA ILE A 138 0.44 -0.90 7.85
C ILE A 138 1.28 -0.33 9.00
N THR A 139 0.92 -0.68 10.24
CA THR A 139 1.54 -0.14 11.46
C THR A 139 2.85 -0.81 11.81
N TYR A 140 3.00 -2.13 11.69
CA TYR A 140 4.31 -2.75 11.86
C TYR A 140 5.12 -2.55 10.59
N ILE A 141 6.29 -1.92 10.70
CA ILE A 141 7.13 -1.71 9.51
C ILE A 141 7.60 -3.06 8.94
N SER A 142 7.83 -4.06 9.80
CA SER A 142 8.13 -5.45 9.44
C SER A 142 7.01 -6.13 8.63
N GLY A 143 5.75 -5.70 8.80
CA GLY A 143 4.60 -6.12 8.00
C GLY A 143 4.73 -5.79 6.51
N ARG A 144 5.68 -4.94 6.13
CA ARG A 144 6.00 -4.58 4.73
C ARG A 144 6.25 -5.80 3.84
N ALA A 145 6.83 -6.87 4.38
CA ALA A 145 7.06 -8.10 3.61
C ALA A 145 5.76 -8.66 3.03
N SER A 146 4.72 -8.73 3.85
CA SER A 146 3.38 -9.19 3.45
C SER A 146 2.70 -8.20 2.52
N SER A 147 2.80 -6.90 2.80
CA SER A 147 2.22 -5.84 1.95
C SER A 147 2.83 -5.81 0.56
N MET A 148 4.16 -5.94 0.43
CA MET A 148 4.84 -6.02 -0.87
C MET A 148 4.47 -7.30 -1.61
N GLY A 149 4.45 -8.44 -0.92
CA GLY A 149 4.04 -9.72 -1.52
C GLY A 149 2.61 -9.66 -2.07
N GLY A 150 1.68 -9.13 -1.27
CA GLY A 150 0.28 -8.94 -1.68
C GLY A 150 0.14 -7.96 -2.85
N PHE A 151 0.85 -6.82 -2.82
CA PHE A 151 0.84 -5.85 -3.90
C PHE A 151 1.30 -6.45 -5.23
N PHE A 152 2.49 -7.07 -5.25
CA PHE A 152 3.05 -7.63 -6.48
C PHE A 152 2.27 -8.85 -6.97
N PHE A 153 1.71 -9.66 -6.07
CA PHE A 153 0.83 -10.76 -6.44
C PHE A 153 -0.43 -10.27 -7.15
N MET A 154 -1.09 -9.24 -6.61
CA MET A 154 -2.29 -8.67 -7.23
C MET A 154 -1.97 -7.89 -8.51
N LEU A 155 -0.78 -7.31 -8.62
CA LEU A 155 -0.38 -6.51 -9.78
C LEU A 155 -0.09 -7.36 -11.03
N ALA A 156 0.34 -8.62 -10.85
CA ALA A 156 0.74 -9.54 -11.91
C ALA A 156 -0.45 -10.05 -12.75
#